data_AF-A0A4D6XJE3-F1
#
_entry.id   AF-A0A4D6XJE3-F1
#
_cell.length_a   1.000
_cell.length_b   1.000
_cell.length_c   1.000
_cell.angle_alpha   90.00
_cell.angle_beta   90.00
_cell.angle_gamma   90.00
#
_symmetry.space_group_name_H-M   'P 1'
#
loop_
_entity.id
_entity.type
_entity.pdbx_description
1 polymer ?
#
loop_
_entity_poly.entity_id
_entity_poly.type
_entity_poly.pdbx_seq_one_letter_code
_entity_poly.pdbx_strand_id
1 'polypeptide(L)'
;MLKIVKIFTDGSCLGNPGAGGYGTILRYKLHEKILTSGFYLTTNNRMELMAIISGLESLNESCLVEIITDSLYVKKGITDWMPIWKKKNGKPQEKNL
;
A
#
# COMPACT_ATOMS: atom_id res chain seq x y z
N MET A 1 -6.03 25.20 -4.45
CA MET A 1 -6.43 23.87 -4.98
C MET A 1 -5.43 22.85 -4.50
N LEU A 2 -5.88 21.65 -4.13
CA LEU A 2 -4.98 20.54 -3.76
C LEU A 2 -4.21 20.04 -4.99
N LYS A 3 -2.98 19.58 -4.79
CA LYS A 3 -2.20 18.91 -5.84
C LYS A 3 -2.82 17.54 -6.13
N ILE A 4 -2.90 17.16 -7.41
CA ILE A 4 -3.34 15.83 -7.84
C ILE A 4 -2.09 14.99 -8.11
N VAL A 5 -1.83 13.99 -7.27
CA VAL A 5 -0.65 13.12 -7.37
C VAL A 5 -1.08 11.71 -7.74
N LYS A 6 -0.42 11.11 -8.73
CA LYS A 6 -0.60 9.70 -9.05
C LYS A 6 0.46 8.87 -8.34
N ILE A 7 0.08 7.77 -7.72
CA ILE A 7 0.98 6.84 -7.05
C ILE A 7 0.78 5.46 -7.65
N PHE A 8 1.80 4.91 -8.29
CA PHE A 8 1.83 3.54 -8.79
C PHE A 8 2.59 2.67 -7.80
N THR A 9 2.06 1.51 -7.46
CA THR A 9 2.63 0.68 -6.39
C THR A 9 2.66 -0.79 -6.75
N ASP A 10 3.76 -1.46 -6.41
CA ASP A 10 3.91 -2.92 -6.50
C ASP A 10 4.76 -3.44 -5.32
N GLY A 11 4.55 -4.70 -4.95
CA GLY A 11 5.27 -5.38 -3.88
C GLY A 11 5.35 -6.88 -4.10
N SER A 12 6.53 -7.46 -3.88
CA SER A 12 6.79 -8.86 -4.18
C SER A 12 7.80 -9.49 -3.22
N CYS A 13 7.74 -10.81 -3.08
CA CYS A 13 8.62 -11.63 -2.24
C CYS A 13 9.05 -12.92 -2.96
N LEU A 14 10.30 -13.29 -2.71
CA LEU A 14 10.89 -14.59 -3.01
C LEU A 14 10.54 -15.56 -1.88
N GLY A 15 9.32 -16.11 -1.92
CA GLY A 15 8.73 -16.93 -0.86
C GLY A 15 7.75 -16.17 0.03
N ASN A 16 6.83 -16.88 0.69
CA ASN A 16 5.74 -16.27 1.45
C ASN A 16 5.50 -16.98 2.80
N PRO A 17 6.32 -16.72 3.85
CA PRO A 17 7.27 -15.60 3.95
C PRO A 17 8.62 -15.86 3.29
N GLY A 18 9.34 -14.77 2.98
CA GLY A 18 10.67 -14.79 2.36
C GLY A 18 11.26 -13.39 2.20
N ALA A 19 12.42 -13.28 1.53
CA ALA A 19 12.99 -11.99 1.20
C ALA A 19 12.08 -11.27 0.19
N GLY A 20 11.81 -9.98 0.41
CA GLY A 20 10.89 -9.23 -0.45
C GLY A 20 11.18 -7.75 -0.48
N GLY A 21 10.47 -7.04 -1.34
CA GLY A 21 10.63 -5.61 -1.51
C GLY A 21 9.40 -4.98 -2.13
N TYR A 22 9.41 -3.65 -2.14
CA TYR A 22 8.36 -2.86 -2.75
C TYR A 22 8.94 -1.77 -3.66
N GLY A 23 8.11 -1.31 -4.59
CA GLY A 23 8.39 -0.15 -5.43
C GLY A 23 7.18 0.77 -5.52
N THR A 24 7.44 2.07 -5.43
CA THR A 24 6.42 3.11 -5.52
C THR A 24 6.89 4.25 -6.40
N ILE A 25 6.07 4.64 -7.35
CA ILE A 25 6.32 5.77 -8.25
C ILE A 25 5.27 6.84 -7.96
N LEU A 26 5.71 8.03 -7.52
CA LEU A 26 4.88 9.21 -7.39
C LEU A 26 5.08 10.10 -8.61
N ARG A 27 3.98 10.51 -9.24
CA ARG A 27 4.00 11.41 -10.40
C ARG A 27 3.15 12.63 -10.16
N TYR A 28 3.76 13.81 -10.33
CA TYR A 28 3.09 15.10 -10.28
C TYR A 28 3.60 16.00 -11.41
N LYS A 29 2.72 16.35 -12.34
CA LYS A 29 3.08 17.08 -13.58
C LYS A 29 4.21 16.34 -14.33
N LEU A 30 5.36 16.98 -14.50
CA LEU A 30 6.55 16.44 -15.18
C LEU A 30 7.54 15.79 -14.20
N HIS A 31 7.24 15.79 -12.89
CA HIS A 31 8.14 15.24 -11.88
C HIS A 31 7.72 13.84 -11.48
N GLU A 32 8.72 12.98 -11.35
CA GLU A 32 8.57 11.62 -10.87
C GLU A 32 9.53 11.40 -9.69
N LYS A 33 9.06 10.67 -8.68
CA LYS A 33 9.85 10.23 -7.53
C LYS A 33 9.65 8.74 -7.36
N ILE A 34 10.75 8.00 -7.28
CA ILE A 34 10.74 6.56 -7.10
C ILE A 34 11.19 6.25 -5.66
N LEU A 35 10.46 5.37 -4.98
CA LEU A 35 10.75 4.87 -3.65
C LEU A 35 10.82 3.35 -3.70
N THR A 36 11.88 2.76 -3.18
CA THR A 36 12.05 1.31 -3.10
C THR A 36 12.76 0.93 -1.80
N SER A 37 12.46 -0.26 -1.30
CA SER A 37 13.22 -0.87 -0.21
C SER A 37 13.02 -2.38 -0.19
N GLY A 38 13.90 -3.09 0.52
CA GLY A 38 13.88 -4.54 0.67
C GLY A 38 13.91 -4.97 2.13
N PHE A 39 13.36 -6.15 2.42
CA PHE A 39 13.27 -6.76 3.73
C PHE A 39 13.70 -8.22 3.65
N TYR A 40 14.53 -8.67 4.60
CA TYR A 40 15.04 -10.05 4.63
C TYR A 40 13.94 -11.10 4.85
N LEU A 41 12.88 -10.76 5.59
CA LEU A 41 11.78 -11.67 5.90
C LEU A 41 10.45 -10.92 5.98
N THR A 42 9.59 -11.12 4.99
CA THR A 42 8.28 -10.47 4.86
C THR A 42 7.33 -11.35 4.01
N THR A 43 6.16 -10.84 3.65
CA THR A 43 5.16 -11.51 2.80
C THR A 43 4.75 -10.60 1.64
N ASN A 44 4.21 -11.18 0.56
CA ASN A 44 3.74 -10.40 -0.60
C ASN A 44 2.76 -9.30 -0.17
N ASN A 45 1.72 -9.67 0.57
CA ASN A 45 0.70 -8.75 1.06
C ASN A 45 1.27 -7.60 1.91
N ARG A 46 2.32 -7.85 2.70
CA ARG A 46 2.99 -6.81 3.48
C ARG A 46 3.74 -5.84 2.57
N MET A 47 4.36 -6.32 1.49
CA MET A 47 5.08 -5.47 0.54
C MET A 47 4.13 -4.64 -0.32
N GLU A 48 3.01 -5.21 -0.77
CA GLU A 48 1.96 -4.48 -1.48
C GLU A 48 1.39 -3.33 -0.62
N LEU A 49 1.15 -3.56 0.67
CA LEU A 49 0.75 -2.50 1.61
C LEU A 49 1.85 -1.48 1.84
N MET A 50 3.10 -1.93 2.02
CA MET A 50 4.24 -1.04 2.29
C MET A 50 4.51 -0.08 1.12
N ALA A 51 4.30 -0.52 -0.12
CA ALA A 51 4.40 0.34 -1.29
C ALA A 51 3.47 1.56 -1.19
N ILE A 52 2.21 1.33 -0.80
CA ILE A 52 1.21 2.40 -0.64
C ILE A 52 1.56 3.31 0.53
N ILE A 53 1.93 2.73 1.68
CA ILE A 53 2.31 3.49 2.88
C ILE A 53 3.49 4.42 2.56
N SER A 54 4.55 3.89 1.95
CA SER A 54 5.74 4.65 1.57
C SER A 54 5.40 5.81 0.63
N GLY A 55 4.51 5.59 -0.34
CA GLY A 55 4.01 6.64 -1.22
C GLY A 55 3.31 7.76 -0.46
N LEU A 56 2.33 7.41 0.37
CA LEU A 56 1.52 8.36 1.12
C LEU A 56 2.34 9.14 2.17
N GLU A 57 3.23 8.48 2.90
CA GLU A 57 4.11 9.12 3.90
C GLU A 57 5.12 10.08 3.28
N SER A 58 5.45 9.91 1.99
CA SER A 58 6.40 10.79 1.30
C SER A 58 5.81 12.12 0.83
N LEU A 59 4.50 12.32 0.98
CA LEU A 59 3.81 13.56 0.65
C LEU A 59 4.04 14.60 1.75
N ASN A 60 4.59 15.76 1.37
CA ASN A 60 4.91 16.83 2.33
C ASN A 60 3.71 17.73 2.68
N GLU A 61 2.57 17.53 2.03
CA GLU A 61 1.36 18.32 2.22
C GLU A 61 0.12 17.53 1.76
N SER A 62 -1.07 18.02 2.14
CA SER A 62 -2.33 17.44 1.72
C SER A 62 -2.49 17.46 0.20
N CYS A 63 -2.74 16.28 -0.39
CA CYS A 63 -2.93 16.09 -1.83
C CYS A 63 -4.21 15.29 -2.10
N LEU A 64 -4.78 15.47 -3.30
CA LEU A 64 -5.70 14.49 -3.87
C LEU A 64 -4.86 13.40 -4.53
N VAL A 65 -4.98 12.17 -4.07
CA VAL A 65 -4.11 11.07 -4.50
C VAL A 65 -4.91 10.04 -5.30
N GLU A 66 -4.44 9.73 -6.49
CA GLU A 66 -4.89 8.58 -7.28
C GLU A 66 -3.89 7.44 -7.07
N ILE A 67 -4.31 6.34 -6.43
CA ILE A 67 -3.47 5.16 -6.22
C ILE A 67 -3.79 4.13 -7.30
N ILE A 68 -2.76 3.66 -8.01
CA ILE A 68 -2.84 2.63 -9.03
C ILE A 68 -2.07 1.41 -8.54
N THR A 69 -2.78 0.31 -8.33
CA THR A 69 -2.24 -0.98 -7.88
C THR A 69 -3.05 -2.12 -8.49
N ASP A 70 -2.39 -3.24 -8.75
CA ASP A 70 -3.00 -4.51 -9.14
C ASP A 70 -3.23 -5.46 -7.94
N SER A 71 -2.78 -5.08 -6.73
CA SER A 71 -2.97 -5.87 -5.51
C SER A 71 -4.45 -6.05 -5.18
N LEU A 72 -4.91 -7.30 -5.33
CA LEU A 72 -6.24 -7.71 -4.87
C LEU A 72 -6.35 -7.64 -3.34
N TYR A 73 -5.24 -7.85 -2.62
CA TYR A 73 -5.23 -7.78 -1.16
C TYR A 73 -5.50 -6.37 -0.66
N VAL A 74 -4.82 -5.36 -1.23
CA VAL A 74 -5.07 -3.96 -0.95
C VAL A 74 -6.50 -3.58 -1.33
N LYS A 75 -6.94 -3.96 -2.55
CA LYS A 75 -8.28 -3.61 -3.04
C LYS A 75 -9.35 -4.09 -2.07
N LYS A 76 -9.35 -5.39 -1.70
CA LYS A 76 -10.29 -5.95 -0.73
C LYS A 76 -10.12 -5.36 0.66
N GLY A 77 -8.89 -5.07 1.07
CA GLY A 77 -8.58 -4.38 2.31
C GLY A 77 -9.30 -3.04 2.41
N ILE A 78 -9.26 -2.23 1.37
CA ILE A 78 -9.88 -0.90 1.35
C ILE A 78 -11.41 -0.99 1.22
N THR A 79 -11.92 -1.81 0.30
CA THR A 79 -13.35 -1.83 -0.02
C THR A 79 -14.18 -2.64 0.98
N ASP A 80 -13.65 -3.77 1.45
CA ASP A 80 -14.45 -4.78 2.14
C ASP A 80 -14.08 -4.88 3.62
N TRP A 81 -12.79 -4.95 3.94
CA TRP A 81 -12.34 -5.32 5.30
C TRP A 81 -12.12 -4.12 6.22
N MET A 82 -11.46 -3.07 5.75
CA MET A 82 -11.15 -1.88 6.56
C MET A 82 -12.40 -1.22 7.16
N PRO A 83 -13.53 -1.07 6.46
CA PRO A 83 -14.76 -0.52 7.06
C PRO A 83 -15.24 -1.36 8.24
N ILE A 84 -15.17 -2.69 8.13
CA ILE A 84 -15.57 -3.63 9.18
C ILE A 84 -14.59 -3.55 10.35
N TRP A 85 -13.28 -3.54 10.08
CA TRP A 85 -12.25 -3.41 11.13
C TRP A 85 -12.37 -2.09 11.89
N LYS A 86 -12.59 -0.97 11.20
CA LYS A 86 -12.81 0.34 11.83
C LYS A 86 -14.04 0.31 12.75
N LYS A 87 -15.14 -0.30 12.30
CA LYS A 87 -16.35 -0.46 13.12
C LYS A 87 -16.13 -1.35 14.35
N LYS A 88 -15.23 -2.34 14.26
CA LYS A 88 -14.90 -3.29 15.33
C LYS A 88 -13.68 -2.89 16.19
N ASN A 89 -13.20 -1.65 16.09
CA ASN A 89 -11.96 -1.19 16.76
C ASN A 89 -10.76 -2.12 16.51
N GLY A 90 -10.60 -2.59 15.27
CA GLY A 90 -9.47 -3.44 14.86
C GLY A 90 -9.56 -4.91 15.28
N LYS A 91 -10.65 -5.35 15.91
CA LYS A 91 -10.82 -6.75 16.28
C LYS A 91 -11.14 -7.61 15.04
N PRO A 92 -10.37 -8.70 14.79
CA PRO A 92 -10.72 -9.64 13.73
C PRO A 92 -12.07 -10.29 14.03
N GLN A 93 -12.73 -10.79 12.99
CA GLN A 93 -13.90 -11.63 13.17
C GLN A 93 -13.42 -12.97 13.74
N GLU A 94 -13.86 -13.31 14.95
CA GLU A 94 -13.64 -14.64 15.51
C GLU A 94 -14.23 -15.65 14.53
N LYS A 95 -13.37 -16.55 14.03
CA LYS A 95 -13.84 -17.77 13.40
C LYS A 95 -14.25 -18.69 14.55
N ASN A 96 -15.55 -18.82 14.78
CA ASN A 96 -16.06 -19.93 15.59
C ASN A 96 -15.59 -21.22 14.91
N LEU A 97 -14.68 -21.93 15.56
CA LEU A 97 -14.33 -23.32 15.26
C LEU A 97 -15.37 -24.24 15.89
#